data_AF-A0A2V7HIW8-F1
#
_entry.id   AF-A0A2V7HIW8-F1
#
_cell.length_a   1.000
_cell.length_b   1.000
_cell.length_c   1.000
_cell.angle_alpha   90.00
_cell.angle_beta   90.00
_cell.angle_gamma   90.00
#
_symmetry.space_group_name_H-M   'P 1'
#
loop_
_entity.id
_entity.type
_entity.pdbx_description
1 polymer ?
#
loop_
_entity_poly.entity_id
_entity_poly.type
_entity_poly.pdbx_seq_one_letter_code
_entity_poly.pdbx_strand_id
1 'polypeptide(L)' 'MTGLFTLPNVIAGIIVLSLNVYVLSGGADFGGGMWDLLASGPRRDRQRELIAHAIGPIWEANHVWLIFV' A
#
# COMPACT_ATOMS: atom_id res chain seq x y z
N MET A 1 18.87 33.16 2.84
CA MET A 1 18.96 32.32 1.63
C MET A 1 17.90 31.24 1.74
N THR A 2 16.82 31.32 0.98
CA THR A 2 15.79 30.27 0.92
C THR A 2 16.29 29.15 0.02
N GLY A 3 17.15 28.30 0.55
CA GLY A 3 17.60 27.10 -0.16
C GLY A 3 16.45 26.10 -0.31
N LEU A 4 16.38 25.41 -1.45
CA LEU A 4 15.39 24.35 -1.65
C LEU A 4 15.54 23.23 -0.58
N PHE A 5 16.77 22.97 -0.14
CA PHE A 5 17.16 21.90 0.79
C PHE A 5 17.24 22.33 2.25
N THR A 6 16.27 23.08 2.75
CA THR A 6 16.13 23.28 4.20
C THR A 6 15.59 22.02 4.86
N LEU A 7 15.85 21.85 6.17
CA LEU A 7 15.35 20.70 6.92
C LEU A 7 13.81 20.51 6.79
N PRO A 8 12.97 21.58 6.89
CA PRO A 8 11.53 21.44 6.69
C PRO A 8 11.16 20.94 5.29
N ASN A 9 11.83 21.45 4.24
CA ASN A 9 11.55 21.05 2.86
C ASN A 9 11.98 19.60 2.58
N VAL A 10 13.10 19.15 3.16
CA VAL A 10 13.56 17.77 3.05
C VAL A 10 12.58 16.82 3.73
N ILE A 11 12.14 17.16 4.96
CA ILE A 11 11.14 16.35 5.69
C ILE A 11 9.82 16.31 4.91
N ALA A 12 9.35 17.45 4.39
CA ALA A 12 8.15 17.50 3.56
C ALA A 12 8.28 16.60 2.32
N GLY A 13 9.44 16.59 1.66
CA GLY A 13 9.73 15.70 0.54
C GLY A 13 9.68 14.22 0.91
N ILE A 14 10.24 13.85 2.08
CA ILE A 14 10.20 12.47 2.60
C ILE A 14 8.75 12.06 2.91
N ILE A 15 7.96 12.92 3.55
CA ILE A 15 6.55 12.66 3.84
C ILE A 15 5.76 12.43 2.54
N VAL A 16 5.95 13.29 1.52
CA VAL A 16 5.29 13.12 0.22
C VAL A 16 5.71 11.81 -0.45
N LEU A 17 7.00 11.46 -0.39
CA LEU A 17 7.49 10.20 -0.94
C LEU A 17 6.83 9.01 -0.22
N SER A 18 6.83 8.99 1.11
CA SER A 18 6.20 7.93 1.90
C SER A 18 4.70 7.84 1.68
N LEU A 19 4.00 8.96 1.52
CA LEU A 19 2.58 8.99 1.13
C LEU A 19 2.35 8.33 -0.24
N ASN A 20 3.21 8.60 -1.22
CA ASN A 20 3.08 7.96 -2.53
C ASN A 20 3.31 6.45 -2.42
N VAL A 21 4.30 6.01 -1.65
CA VAL A 21 4.53 4.58 -1.42
C VAL A 21 3.31 3.95 -0.73
N TYR A 22 2.80 4.57 0.33
CA TYR A 22 1.59 4.13 1.03
C TYR A 22 0.38 4.00 0.09
N VAL A 23 0.11 5.01 -0.74
CA VAL A 23 -1.03 5.00 -1.65
C VAL A 23 -0.88 3.91 -2.71
N LEU A 24 0.32 3.68 -3.23
CA LEU A 24 0.58 2.64 -4.23
C LEU A 24 0.48 1.23 -3.62
N SER A 25 1.11 0.99 -2.47
CA SER A 25 1.02 -0.31 -1.77
C SER A 25 -0.39 -0.57 -1.25
N GLY A 26 -1.03 0.44 -0.67
CA GLY A 26 -2.42 0.38 -0.21
C GLY A 26 -3.39 0.16 -1.36
N GLY A 27 -3.15 0.75 -2.54
CA GLY A 27 -3.92 0.49 -3.74
C GLY A 27 -3.86 -0.98 -4.17
N ALA A 28 -2.69 -1.62 -4.08
CA ALA A 28 -2.54 -3.05 -4.35
C ALA A 28 -3.25 -3.91 -3.29
N ASP A 29 -3.16 -3.54 -2.02
CA ASP A 29 -3.83 -4.22 -0.89
C ASP A 29 -5.37 -4.18 -1.02
N PHE A 30 -5.95 -2.97 -1.12
CA PHE A 30 -7.39 -2.79 -1.33
C PHE A 30 -7.86 -3.37 -2.67
N GLY A 31 -7.03 -3.30 -3.71
CA GLY A 31 -7.29 -3.96 -4.99
C GLY A 31 -7.43 -5.48 -4.80
N GLY A 32 -6.49 -6.11 -4.09
CA GLY A 32 -6.59 -7.51 -3.70
C GLY A 32 -7.89 -7.83 -2.96
N GLY A 33 -8.25 -7.02 -1.96
CA GLY A 33 -9.52 -7.16 -1.24
C GLY A 33 -10.75 -7.09 -2.15
N MET A 34 -10.75 -6.20 -3.15
CA MET A 34 -11.83 -6.13 -4.15
C MET A 34 -11.93 -7.42 -4.97
N TRP A 35 -10.79 -7.98 -5.38
CA TRP A 35 -10.77 -9.25 -6.12
C TRP A 35 -11.25 -10.43 -5.26
N ASP A 36 -10.96 -10.43 -3.95
CA ASP A 36 -11.46 -11.44 -3.01
C ASP A 36 -12.99 -11.36 -2.86
N LEU A 37 -13.52 -10.14 -2.71
CA LEU A 37 -14.96 -9.88 -2.61
C LEU A 37 -15.71 -10.31 -3.88
N LEU A 38 -15.12 -10.06 -5.05
CA LEU A 38 -15.71 -10.40 -6.35
C LEU A 38 -15.46 -11.85 -6.79
N ALA A 39 -14.63 -12.61 -6.07
CA ALA A 39 -14.39 -14.02 -6.36
C ALA A 39 -15.71 -14.82 -6.32
N SER A 40 -16.00 -15.51 -7.42
CA SER A 40 -17.28 -16.19 -7.64
C SER A 40 -17.13 -17.48 -8.47
N GLY A 41 -18.18 -18.30 -8.47
CA GLY A 41 -18.20 -19.57 -9.20
C GLY A 41 -17.40 -20.71 -8.53
N PRO A 42 -17.18 -21.83 -9.22
CA PRO A 42 -16.64 -23.07 -8.63
C PRO A 42 -15.19 -22.96 -8.12
N ARG A 43 -14.45 -21.92 -8.50
CA ARG A 43 -13.04 -21.72 -8.14
C ARG A 43 -12.83 -20.60 -7.11
N ARG A 44 -13.91 -20.03 -6.57
CA ARG A 44 -13.89 -18.89 -5.65
C ARG A 44 -12.87 -19.08 -4.53
N ASP A 45 -12.96 -20.18 -3.79
CA ASP A 45 -12.14 -20.34 -2.58
C ASP A 45 -10.64 -20.42 -2.92
N ARG A 46 -10.29 -21.08 -4.03
CA ARG A 46 -8.91 -21.10 -4.54
C ARG A 46 -8.42 -19.73 -5.01
N GLN A 47 -9.28 -18.90 -5.58
CA GLN A 47 -8.93 -17.52 -5.95
C GLN A 47 -8.66 -16.69 -4.69
N ARG A 48 -9.51 -16.82 -3.67
CA ARG A 48 -9.36 -16.12 -2.39
C ARG A 48 -8.07 -16.50 -1.67
N GLU A 49 -7.76 -17.80 -1.61
CA GLU A 49 -6.49 -18.28 -1.05
C GLU A 49 -5.28 -17.70 -1.80
N LEU A 50 -5.32 -17.69 -3.13
CA LEU A 50 -4.25 -17.12 -3.94
C LEU A 50 -4.09 -15.62 -3.68
N ILE A 51 -5.19 -14.87 -3.61
CA ILE A 51 -5.19 -13.43 -3.35
C ILE A 51 -4.61 -13.15 -1.95
N ALA A 52 -5.11 -13.84 -0.92
CA ALA A 52 -4.63 -13.68 0.45
C ALA A 52 -3.12 -13.99 0.56
N HIS A 53 -2.65 -15.06 -0.08
CA HIS A 53 -1.23 -15.41 -0.08
C HIS A 53 -0.37 -14.37 -0.81
N ALA A 54 -0.84 -13.84 -1.94
CA ALA A 54 -0.10 -12.85 -2.72
C ALA A 54 -0.07 -11.46 -2.05
N ILE A 55 -1.15 -11.06 -1.39
CA ILE A 55 -1.32 -9.72 -0.81
C ILE A 55 -0.78 -9.62 0.61
N GLY A 56 -0.72 -10.71 1.38
CA GLY A 56 -0.24 -10.72 2.77
C GLY A 56 1.03 -9.89 3.01
N PRO A 57 2.12 -10.07 2.24
CA PRO A 57 3.33 -9.27 2.41
C PRO A 57 3.14 -7.77 2.13
N ILE A 58 2.30 -7.40 1.16
CA ILE A 58 2.00 -6.00 0.85
C ILE A 58 1.17 -5.38 1.98
N TRP A 59 0.18 -6.11 2.49
CA TRP A 59 -0.66 -5.68 3.62
C TRP A 59 0.21 -5.38 4.84
N GLU A 60 1.12 -6.28 5.22
CA GLU A 60 2.02 -6.05 6.37
C GLU A 60 2.91 -4.81 6.17
N ALA A 61 3.51 -4.66 4.99
CA ALA A 61 4.33 -3.50 4.67
C ALA A 61 3.54 -2.19 4.64
N ASN A 62 2.27 -2.22 4.21
CA ASN A 62 1.42 -1.05 4.11
C ASN A 62 1.15 -0.40 5.49
N HIS A 63 1.03 -1.21 6.55
CA HIS A 63 0.89 -0.70 7.92
C HIS A 63 2.12 0.09 8.37
N VAL A 64 3.32 -0.32 7.95
CA VAL A 64 4.56 0.40 8.27
C VAL A 64 4.53 1.79 7.63
N TRP A 65 4.12 1.90 6.37
CA TRP A 65 4.00 3.19 5.69
C TRP A 65 2.95 4.09 6.32
N LEU A 66 1.81 3.52 6.75
CA LEU A 66 0.76 4.25 7.46
C LEU A 66 1.23 4.82 8.80
N ILE A 67 2.04 4.08 9.55
CA ILE A 67 2.58 4.53 10.85
C ILE A 67 3.70 5.56 10.64
N PHE A 68 4.47 5.42 9.56
CA PHE A 68 5.59 6.29 9.27
C PHE A 68 5.16 7.73 8.95
N VAL A 69 4.04 7.88 8.25
CA VAL A 69 3.50 9.17 7.81
C VAL A 69 2.64 9.84 8.87
#